data_AF-A0AAE0GER6-F1
#
_entry.id   AF-A0AAE0GER6-F1
#
_cell.length_a   1.000
_cell.length_b   1.000
_cell.length_c   1.000
_cell.angle_alpha   90.00
_cell.angle_beta   90.00
_cell.angle_gamma   90.00
#
_symmetry.space_group_name_H-M   'P 1'
#
loop_
_entity.id
_entity.type
_entity.pdbx_description
1 polymer ?
#
loop_
_entity_poly.entity_id
_entity_poly.type
_entity_poly.pdbx_seq_one_letter_code
_entity_poly.pdbx_strand_id
1 'polypeptide(L)'
;MDFEDQILHKLTNTFVLISNNNWDWLAPYVSETHLKRAKKARKTGGFPGSQLLESSKLIAWFSTNVVLSHPKLHPIPLGPKWQYFTTEFNGEPKQRIKSILDLHTTPSSEFLKQDRPYLIFVNFSVSSTATPRYAEHTGAREQCLKQLLDSGLSNGLTTSNKVFEASTPHLPAPSISTTIYHRLLRKKIVRHTESRELREAYTRFAIYLKVLQKFKFTLSPPGNGVDAHRTWEALLAGSVPIVIEDPISMHPLYHGLPVLMVRDCSEITERFLEEQYATLKRGSWNHDKLFMRYWRKVITKASL
;
A
#
# COMPACT_ATOMS: atom_id res chain seq x y z
N MET A 1 -2.85 22.14 21.25
CA MET A 1 -4.14 22.32 20.55
C MET A 1 -4.13 21.32 19.42
N ASP A 2 -5.03 20.34 19.48
CA ASP A 2 -5.08 19.23 18.52
C ASP A 2 -5.30 19.80 17.10
N PHE A 3 -4.78 19.14 16.07
CA PHE A 3 -5.02 19.52 14.67
C PHE A 3 -6.53 19.59 14.37
N GLU A 4 -7.29 18.70 15.00
CA GLU A 4 -8.75 18.67 14.96
C GLU A 4 -9.36 19.96 15.53
N ASP A 5 -8.95 20.36 16.73
CA ASP A 5 -9.44 21.58 17.38
C ASP A 5 -9.15 22.82 16.52
N GLN A 6 -8.00 22.86 15.83
CA GLN A 6 -7.60 24.00 15.00
C GLN A 6 -8.38 24.15 13.69
N ILE A 7 -8.98 23.06 13.19
CA ILE A 7 -9.67 23.03 11.90
C ILE A 7 -11.18 22.99 12.08
N LEU A 8 -11.69 22.21 13.04
CA LEU A 8 -13.12 21.98 13.23
C LEU A 8 -13.91 23.28 13.46
N HIS A 9 -13.35 24.23 14.22
CA HIS A 9 -14.01 25.52 14.45
C HIS A 9 -14.03 26.43 13.20
N LYS A 10 -13.11 26.19 12.24
CA LYS A 10 -13.03 26.97 10.99
C LYS A 10 -13.93 26.42 9.89
N LEU A 11 -14.30 25.14 9.96
CA LEU A 11 -15.19 24.50 9.00
C LEU A 11 -16.65 24.81 9.36
N THR A 12 -17.24 25.81 8.70
CA THR A 12 -18.63 26.23 8.92
C THR A 12 -19.64 25.41 8.11
N ASN A 13 -19.27 25.02 6.89
CA ASN A 13 -20.11 24.22 5.99
C ASN A 13 -19.89 22.70 6.20
N THR A 14 -20.80 21.90 5.67
CA THR A 14 -20.58 20.45 5.51
C THR A 14 -19.44 20.18 4.55
N PHE A 15 -18.69 19.11 4.77
CA PHE A 15 -17.50 18.79 3.97
C PHE A 15 -17.27 17.29 3.81
N VAL A 16 -16.59 16.94 2.72
CA VAL A 16 -15.94 15.64 2.54
C VAL A 16 -14.45 15.80 2.81
N LEU A 17 -13.90 14.93 3.65
CA LEU A 17 -12.47 14.92 3.97
C LEU A 17 -11.76 13.85 3.14
N ILE A 18 -10.63 14.21 2.55
CA ILE A 18 -9.71 13.25 1.91
C ILE A 18 -8.39 13.38 2.64
N SER A 19 -7.93 12.31 3.27
CA SER A 19 -6.60 12.25 3.83
C SER A 19 -5.78 11.24 3.02
N ASN A 20 -4.59 11.65 2.57
CA ASN A 20 -3.61 10.79 1.94
C ASN A 20 -2.23 11.42 2.13
N ASN A 21 -1.24 10.65 2.57
CA ASN A 21 0.15 11.09 2.55
C ASN A 21 1.07 9.88 2.32
N ASN A 22 2.33 10.14 1.94
CA ASN A 22 3.35 9.10 1.84
C ASN A 22 3.93 8.71 3.21
N TRP A 23 3.25 9.08 4.29
CA TRP A 23 3.65 8.75 5.65
C TRP A 23 2.71 7.66 6.18
N ASP A 24 3.25 6.77 6.99
CA ASP A 24 2.42 5.73 7.62
C ASP A 24 1.52 6.29 8.76
N TRP A 25 1.59 7.60 9.04
CA TRP A 25 0.93 8.30 10.16
C TRP A 25 -0.22 9.20 9.68
N LEU A 26 -1.17 8.62 8.97
CA LEU A 26 -2.33 9.34 8.47
C LEU A 26 -3.56 9.09 9.34
N ALA A 27 -4.20 10.16 9.80
CA ALA A 27 -5.49 10.04 10.48
C ALA A 27 -6.57 9.50 9.51
N PRO A 28 -7.50 8.64 9.99
CA PRO A 28 -7.61 8.16 11.37
C PRO A 28 -6.72 6.93 11.55
N TYR A 29 -5.62 7.09 12.28
CA TYR A 29 -4.69 6.01 12.54
C TYR A 29 -5.17 5.21 13.75
N VAL A 30 -5.76 4.04 13.54
CA VAL A 30 -6.48 3.32 14.59
C VAL A 30 -6.13 1.82 14.61
N SER A 31 -5.06 1.42 15.30
CA SER A 31 -4.90 -0.01 15.60
C SER A 31 -5.79 -0.49 16.74
N GLU A 32 -6.08 -1.79 16.84
CA GLU A 32 -6.86 -2.32 17.98
C GLU A 32 -6.09 -2.14 19.29
N THR A 33 -4.76 -2.22 19.23
CA THR A 33 -3.87 -1.78 20.31
C THR A 33 -4.01 -0.28 20.62
N HIS A 34 -4.15 0.60 19.63
CA HIS A 34 -4.47 2.01 19.84
C HIS A 34 -5.87 2.18 20.45
N LEU A 35 -6.87 1.39 20.06
CA LEU A 35 -8.20 1.40 20.67
C LEU A 35 -8.19 0.88 22.10
N LYS A 36 -7.41 -0.15 22.43
CA LYS A 36 -7.22 -0.67 23.79
C LYS A 36 -6.47 0.34 24.66
N ARG A 37 -5.44 0.99 24.12
CA ARG A 37 -4.77 2.15 24.75
C ARG A 37 -5.71 3.35 24.87
N ALA A 38 -6.58 3.61 23.89
CA ALA A 38 -7.56 4.68 23.89
C ALA A 38 -8.73 4.41 24.85
N LYS A 39 -9.11 3.14 25.09
CA LYS A 39 -10.02 2.74 26.16
C LYS A 39 -9.42 3.05 27.53
N LYS A 40 -8.10 2.86 27.70
CA LYS A 40 -7.35 3.34 28.88
C LYS A 40 -7.23 4.87 28.89
N ALA A 41 -7.17 5.51 27.72
CA ALA A 41 -7.15 6.95 27.49
C ALA A 41 -8.55 7.60 27.37
N ARG A 42 -9.65 6.89 27.69
CA ARG A 42 -10.98 7.51 27.81
C ARG A 42 -11.04 8.54 28.94
N LYS A 43 -9.97 8.65 29.75
CA LYS A 43 -9.71 9.76 30.67
C LYS A 43 -9.11 11.01 29.99
N THR A 44 -8.71 10.97 28.72
CA THR A 44 -7.92 12.04 28.04
C THR A 44 -8.30 12.37 26.58
N GLY A 45 -9.49 11.98 26.06
CA GLY A 45 -10.05 12.64 24.87
C GLY A 45 -9.97 11.96 23.48
N GLY A 46 -10.09 10.64 23.38
CA GLY A 46 -10.32 9.95 22.08
C GLY A 46 -9.06 9.50 21.32
N PHE A 47 -9.18 9.28 20.00
CA PHE A 47 -8.06 8.97 19.08
C PHE A 47 -7.93 10.06 18.00
N PRO A 48 -6.77 10.24 17.35
CA PRO A 48 -6.61 11.20 16.27
C PRO A 48 -7.58 10.93 15.10
N GLY A 49 -8.49 11.86 14.87
CA GLY A 49 -9.58 11.86 13.92
C GLY A 49 -10.96 11.64 14.55
N SER A 50 -11.03 11.32 15.85
CA SER A 50 -12.30 10.92 16.47
C SER A 50 -13.32 12.06 16.53
N GLN A 51 -12.91 13.31 16.81
CA GLN A 51 -13.85 14.43 16.81
C GLN A 51 -14.35 14.77 15.40
N LEU A 52 -13.48 14.60 14.40
CA LEU A 52 -13.87 14.73 12.98
C LEU A 52 -14.93 13.69 12.60
N LEU A 53 -14.74 12.42 13.00
CA LEU A 53 -15.70 11.35 12.72
C LEU A 53 -17.05 11.59 13.39
N GLU A 54 -17.08 12.16 14.59
CA GLU A 54 -18.33 12.49 15.30
C GLU A 54 -19.00 13.77 14.77
N SER A 55 -18.27 14.65 14.08
CA SER A 55 -18.81 15.91 13.56
C SER A 55 -20.01 15.69 12.63
N SER A 56 -21.11 16.40 12.88
CA SER A 56 -22.28 16.43 11.99
C SER A 56 -22.00 17.11 10.65
N LYS A 57 -20.91 17.89 10.55
CA LYS A 57 -20.49 18.56 9.32
C LYS A 57 -19.69 17.65 8.40
N LEU A 58 -19.09 16.58 8.92
CA LEU A 58 -18.39 15.60 8.09
C LEU A 58 -19.43 14.71 7.40
N ILE A 59 -19.49 14.77 6.07
CA ILE A 59 -20.36 13.90 5.26
C ILE A 59 -19.69 12.54 5.06
N ALA A 60 -18.44 12.56 4.62
CA ALA A 60 -17.64 11.37 4.32
C ALA A 60 -16.14 11.68 4.48
N TRP A 61 -15.37 10.68 4.87
CA TRP A 61 -13.93 10.72 4.99
C TRP A 61 -13.33 9.58 4.18
N PHE A 62 -12.58 9.91 3.14
CA PHE A 62 -11.79 8.97 2.34
C PHE A 62 -10.34 8.96 2.80
N SER A 63 -9.80 7.78 3.15
CA SER A 63 -8.43 7.67 3.64
C SER A 63 -7.74 6.36 3.25
N THR A 64 -6.41 6.38 3.12
CA THR A 64 -5.58 5.19 2.96
C THR A 64 -5.30 4.53 4.31
N ASN A 65 -5.04 3.22 4.35
CA ASN A 65 -4.72 2.49 5.59
C ASN A 65 -5.82 2.60 6.67
N VAL A 66 -7.08 2.61 6.26
CA VAL A 66 -8.24 2.61 7.19
C VAL A 66 -8.35 1.25 7.88
N VAL A 67 -8.29 1.29 9.21
CA VAL A 67 -8.34 0.13 10.12
C VAL A 67 -9.54 0.18 11.07
N LEU A 68 -10.39 1.20 10.90
CA LEU A 68 -11.58 1.42 11.71
C LEU A 68 -12.82 1.30 10.83
N SER A 69 -13.81 0.55 11.30
CA SER A 69 -15.15 0.56 10.72
C SER A 69 -15.94 1.76 11.26
N HIS A 70 -16.36 2.65 10.37
CA HIS A 70 -17.23 3.78 10.70
C HIS A 70 -18.07 4.18 9.48
N PRO A 71 -19.37 4.53 9.62
CA PRO A 71 -20.25 4.81 8.47
C PRO A 71 -19.78 5.93 7.55
N LYS A 72 -19.08 6.93 8.12
CA LYS A 72 -18.50 8.07 7.37
C LYS A 72 -17.07 7.85 6.92
N LEU A 73 -16.44 6.70 7.21
CA LEU A 73 -15.03 6.45 6.90
C LEU A 73 -14.91 5.39 5.80
N HIS A 74 -14.25 5.74 4.71
CA HIS A 74 -14.16 4.93 3.51
C HIS A 74 -12.70 4.72 3.13
N PRO A 75 -12.24 3.46 2.98
CA PRO A 75 -10.89 3.19 2.51
C PRO A 75 -10.75 3.60 1.04
N ILE A 76 -9.62 4.23 0.71
CA ILE A 76 -9.14 4.43 -0.66
C ILE A 76 -7.78 3.74 -0.85
N PRO A 77 -7.41 3.40 -2.10
CA PRO A 77 -6.15 2.73 -2.40
C PRO A 77 -4.93 3.53 -1.97
N LEU A 78 -3.94 2.84 -1.38
CA LEU A 78 -2.59 3.39 -1.24
C LEU A 78 -1.96 3.64 -2.63
N GLY A 79 -2.22 2.75 -3.59
CA GLY A 79 -1.69 2.82 -4.95
C GLY A 79 -0.22 2.37 -5.07
N PRO A 80 0.38 2.45 -6.28
CA PRO A 80 1.78 2.10 -6.49
C PRO A 80 2.72 3.08 -5.79
N LYS A 81 3.99 2.71 -5.62
CA LYS A 81 4.97 3.62 -5.03
C LYS A 81 5.23 4.81 -5.96
N TRP A 82 5.02 6.04 -5.47
CA TRP A 82 5.17 7.28 -6.24
C TRP A 82 6.46 8.07 -5.92
N GLN A 83 7.23 7.65 -4.91
CA GLN A 83 8.41 8.33 -4.39
C GLN A 83 9.39 7.35 -3.77
N TYR A 84 10.69 7.58 -3.89
CA TYR A 84 11.74 6.67 -3.40
C TYR A 84 12.66 7.26 -2.32
N PHE A 85 12.91 8.57 -2.38
CA PHE A 85 13.92 9.26 -1.57
C PHE A 85 13.32 10.39 -0.71
N THR A 86 12.03 10.68 -0.88
CA THR A 86 11.30 11.66 -0.07
C THR A 86 9.91 11.16 0.29
N THR A 87 9.34 11.76 1.32
CA THR A 87 7.96 11.57 1.77
C THR A 87 7.10 12.80 1.49
N GLU A 88 7.68 13.89 0.97
CA GLU A 88 6.96 15.10 0.62
C GLU A 88 6.11 14.87 -0.64
N PHE A 89 4.83 15.24 -0.61
CA PHE A 89 3.89 14.99 -1.72
C PHE A 89 4.42 15.42 -3.10
N ASN A 90 5.12 16.56 -3.18
CA ASN A 90 5.73 17.10 -4.39
C ASN A 90 7.26 16.93 -4.47
N GLY A 91 7.86 16.09 -3.64
CA GLY A 91 9.33 16.01 -3.49
C GLY A 91 10.06 15.33 -4.65
N GLU A 92 9.36 14.60 -5.54
CA GLU A 92 9.95 13.92 -6.70
C GLU A 92 9.10 14.13 -7.97
N PRO A 93 9.71 14.36 -9.15
CA PRO A 93 8.99 14.45 -10.42
C PRO A 93 8.21 13.18 -10.74
N LYS A 94 6.91 13.31 -11.07
CA LYS A 94 6.02 12.16 -11.32
C LYS A 94 6.00 11.65 -12.75
N GLN A 95 6.52 12.45 -13.70
CA GLN A 95 6.39 12.16 -15.12
C GLN A 95 7.00 10.81 -15.50
N ARG A 96 8.18 10.48 -14.97
CA ARG A 96 8.87 9.24 -15.31
C ARG A 96 8.21 8.00 -14.72
N ILE A 97 7.77 8.05 -13.46
CA ILE A 97 6.97 6.98 -12.86
C ILE A 97 5.69 6.77 -13.67
N LYS A 98 5.01 7.85 -14.05
CA LYS A 98 3.80 7.76 -14.88
C LYS A 98 4.10 7.06 -16.21
N SER A 99 5.15 7.45 -16.93
CA SER A 99 5.55 6.79 -18.18
C SER A 99 5.88 5.30 -18.00
N ILE A 100 6.52 4.92 -16.89
CA ILE A 100 6.81 3.52 -16.57
C ILE A 100 5.50 2.76 -16.32
N LEU A 101 4.59 3.31 -15.53
CA LEU A 101 3.29 2.69 -15.27
C LEU A 101 2.46 2.58 -16.54
N ASP A 102 2.41 3.62 -17.37
CA ASP A 102 1.69 3.62 -18.66
C ASP A 102 2.22 2.52 -19.59
N LEU A 103 3.53 2.25 -19.58
CA LEU A 103 4.16 1.21 -20.40
C LEU A 103 3.95 -0.21 -19.86
N HIS A 104 3.89 -0.38 -18.54
CA HIS A 104 3.90 -1.69 -17.89
C HIS A 104 2.56 -2.10 -17.27
N THR A 105 1.54 -1.24 -17.30
CA THR A 105 0.20 -1.60 -16.87
C THR A 105 -0.43 -2.57 -17.86
N THR A 106 -0.91 -3.71 -17.37
CA THR A 106 -1.68 -4.66 -18.16
C THR A 106 -3.07 -4.10 -18.43
N PRO A 107 -3.52 -4.04 -19.69
CA PRO A 107 -4.89 -3.64 -20.00
C PRO A 107 -5.90 -4.54 -19.28
N SER A 108 -7.00 -3.95 -18.80
CA SER A 108 -8.03 -4.68 -18.06
C SER A 108 -8.65 -5.83 -18.83
N SER A 109 -8.69 -5.74 -20.17
CA SER A 109 -9.17 -6.82 -21.03
C SER A 109 -8.26 -8.05 -21.04
N GLU A 110 -6.99 -7.90 -20.64
CA GLU A 110 -5.94 -8.92 -20.76
C GLU A 110 -5.47 -9.51 -19.43
N PHE A 111 -5.81 -8.91 -18.28
CA PHE A 111 -5.27 -9.27 -16.95
C PHE A 111 -5.19 -10.79 -16.70
N LEU A 112 -6.29 -11.52 -16.91
CA LEU A 112 -6.38 -12.97 -16.66
C LEU A 112 -6.37 -13.81 -17.95
N LYS A 113 -6.09 -13.19 -19.10
CA LYS A 113 -6.02 -13.86 -20.41
C LYS A 113 -4.61 -14.20 -20.83
N GLN A 114 -3.62 -13.50 -20.28
CA GLN A 114 -2.22 -13.74 -20.58
C GLN A 114 -1.79 -15.14 -20.13
N ASP A 115 -1.02 -15.81 -20.98
CA ASP A 115 -0.30 -16.99 -20.57
C ASP A 115 0.93 -16.58 -19.76
N ARG A 116 1.00 -17.06 -18.51
CA ARG A 116 1.99 -16.64 -17.52
C ARG A 116 2.77 -17.88 -17.07
N PRO A 117 4.06 -17.99 -17.42
CA PRO A 117 4.82 -19.23 -17.24
C PRO A 117 5.15 -19.54 -15.77
N TYR A 118 5.11 -18.54 -14.89
CA TYR A 118 5.46 -18.73 -13.48
C TYR A 118 4.24 -18.61 -12.57
N LEU A 119 4.19 -19.41 -11.51
CA LEU A 119 3.05 -19.45 -10.61
C LEU A 119 3.02 -18.29 -9.63
N ILE A 120 4.05 -18.11 -8.80
CA ILE A 120 4.07 -17.13 -7.72
C ILE A 120 5.38 -16.35 -7.67
N PHE A 121 5.27 -15.04 -7.47
CA PHE A 121 6.39 -14.14 -7.22
C PHE A 121 6.44 -13.74 -5.74
N VAL A 122 7.60 -13.85 -5.11
CA VAL A 122 7.84 -13.50 -3.71
C VAL A 122 9.01 -12.52 -3.62
N ASN A 123 8.78 -11.31 -3.11
CA ASN A 123 9.83 -10.29 -2.99
C ASN A 123 9.50 -9.26 -1.90
N PHE A 124 9.67 -9.60 -0.62
CA PHE A 124 9.49 -8.65 0.48
C PHE A 124 10.60 -8.81 1.52
N SER A 125 10.90 -7.73 2.22
CA SER A 125 11.83 -7.76 3.35
C SER A 125 11.08 -8.06 4.65
N VAL A 126 11.55 -9.04 5.42
CA VAL A 126 10.99 -9.38 6.73
C VAL A 126 11.19 -8.28 7.78
N SER A 127 12.24 -7.46 7.64
CA SER A 127 12.57 -6.39 8.59
C SER A 127 11.54 -5.26 8.60
N SER A 128 10.80 -5.08 7.51
CA SER A 128 9.72 -4.09 7.42
C SER A 128 8.53 -4.37 8.35
N THR A 129 8.46 -5.56 8.94
CA THR A 129 7.48 -5.91 9.98
C THR A 129 8.14 -6.22 11.32
N ALA A 130 9.40 -5.83 11.54
CA ALA A 130 10.04 -5.95 12.86
C ALA A 130 9.47 -4.94 13.87
N THR A 131 9.21 -3.71 13.40
CA THR A 131 8.57 -2.63 14.18
C THR A 131 7.52 -1.90 13.33
N PRO A 132 6.50 -2.62 12.86
CA PRO A 132 5.48 -2.03 11.99
C PRO A 132 4.68 -0.99 12.78
N ARG A 133 4.06 -0.06 12.05
CA ARG A 133 3.19 0.92 12.70
C ARG A 133 1.94 0.24 13.23
N TYR A 134 1.39 -0.71 12.47
CA TYR A 134 0.26 -1.52 12.89
C TYR A 134 0.81 -2.74 13.64
N ALA A 135 0.67 -2.72 14.96
CA ALA A 135 1.38 -3.64 15.85
C ALA A 135 0.98 -5.10 15.61
N GLU A 136 -0.24 -5.33 15.14
CA GLU A 136 -0.78 -6.62 14.78
C GLU A 136 -0.05 -7.23 13.56
N HIS A 137 0.71 -6.44 12.78
CA HIS A 137 1.59 -6.95 11.72
C HIS A 137 2.99 -7.36 12.21
N THR A 138 3.29 -7.24 13.51
CA THR A 138 4.64 -7.56 14.02
C THR A 138 5.01 -9.00 13.66
N GLY A 139 6.12 -9.19 12.95
CA GLY A 139 6.57 -10.50 12.50
C GLY A 139 5.77 -11.12 11.34
N ALA A 140 4.74 -10.45 10.80
CA ALA A 140 3.84 -11.05 9.80
C ALA A 140 4.55 -11.56 8.55
N ARG A 141 5.58 -10.84 8.06
CA ARG A 141 6.35 -11.28 6.89
C ARG A 141 7.28 -12.45 7.18
N GLU A 142 7.86 -12.50 8.38
CA GLU A 142 8.69 -13.62 8.81
C GLU A 142 7.84 -14.89 8.97
N GLN A 143 6.69 -14.77 9.65
CA GLN A 143 5.74 -15.85 9.80
C GLN A 143 5.22 -16.36 8.45
N CYS A 144 4.83 -15.45 7.56
CA CYS A 144 4.35 -15.83 6.23
C CYS A 144 5.43 -16.57 5.43
N LEU A 145 6.68 -16.09 5.45
CA LEU A 145 7.78 -16.75 4.77
C LEU A 145 8.01 -18.16 5.32
N LYS A 146 7.99 -18.33 6.65
CA LYS A 146 8.11 -19.65 7.29
C LYS A 146 7.00 -20.60 6.84
N GLN A 147 5.74 -20.17 6.93
CA GLN A 147 4.59 -20.97 6.52
C GLN A 147 4.65 -21.37 5.03
N LEU A 148 5.09 -20.44 4.17
CA LEU A 148 5.26 -20.72 2.75
C LEU A 148 6.35 -21.78 2.51
N LEU A 149 7.49 -21.69 3.21
CA LEU A 149 8.57 -22.67 3.09
C LEU A 149 8.12 -24.06 3.56
N ASP A 150 7.33 -24.12 4.65
CA ASP A 150 6.79 -25.34 5.23
C ASP A 150 5.72 -26.00 4.33
N SER A 151 5.05 -25.24 3.46
CA SER A 151 4.01 -25.75 2.54
C SER A 151 4.53 -26.65 1.40
N GLY A 152 5.85 -26.77 1.24
CA GLY A 152 6.48 -27.53 0.16
C GLY A 152 6.60 -26.78 -1.18
N LEU A 153 6.12 -25.53 -1.27
CA LEU A 153 6.35 -24.65 -2.42
C LEU A 153 7.81 -24.20 -2.58
N SER A 154 8.68 -24.64 -1.67
CA SER A 154 10.09 -24.28 -1.54
C SER A 154 11.03 -25.07 -2.45
N ASN A 155 10.55 -26.11 -3.14
CA ASN A 155 11.32 -26.87 -4.14
C ASN A 155 11.65 -25.99 -5.37
N GLY A 156 12.60 -25.06 -5.21
CA GLY A 156 12.98 -24.04 -6.19
C GLY A 156 13.19 -22.64 -5.59
N LEU A 157 12.72 -22.39 -4.36
CA LEU A 157 13.05 -21.20 -3.59
C LEU A 157 14.38 -21.45 -2.86
N THR A 158 15.50 -21.29 -3.56
CA THR A 158 16.80 -21.37 -2.88
C THR A 158 16.92 -20.23 -1.86
N THR A 159 17.38 -20.53 -0.65
CA THR A 159 17.84 -19.53 0.32
C THR A 159 19.02 -18.70 -0.20
N SER A 160 19.64 -19.13 -1.30
CA SER A 160 20.67 -18.45 -2.07
C SER A 160 20.16 -17.66 -3.28
N ASN A 161 18.86 -17.68 -3.58
CA ASN A 161 18.23 -16.56 -4.27
C ASN A 161 18.30 -15.42 -3.26
N LYS A 162 19.42 -14.68 -3.29
CA LYS A 162 19.34 -13.24 -3.22
C LYS A 162 18.15 -12.91 -4.11
N VAL A 163 17.04 -12.61 -3.44
CA VAL A 163 16.05 -11.64 -3.85
C VAL A 163 16.75 -10.75 -4.89
N PHE A 164 16.09 -10.36 -5.97
CA PHE A 164 16.41 -9.04 -6.49
C PHE A 164 16.05 -8.02 -5.38
N GLU A 165 16.72 -8.06 -4.22
CA GLU A 165 17.51 -6.96 -3.74
C GLU A 165 18.23 -6.41 -4.99
N ALA A 166 17.50 -5.58 -5.73
CA ALA A 166 17.86 -4.19 -5.68
C ALA A 166 18.17 -3.90 -4.22
N SER A 167 19.39 -4.20 -3.81
CA SER A 167 19.93 -3.80 -2.53
C SER A 167 19.52 -2.34 -2.47
N THR A 168 18.57 -2.05 -1.59
CA THR A 168 18.69 -0.85 -0.80
C THR A 168 20.12 -0.95 -0.32
N PRO A 169 21.06 -0.09 -0.79
CA PRO A 169 22.11 0.24 0.14
C PRO A 169 21.33 0.64 1.38
N HIS A 170 21.67 0.09 2.53
CA HIS A 170 21.49 0.86 3.74
C HIS A 170 22.04 2.24 3.42
N LEU A 171 21.17 3.19 3.05
CA LEU A 171 21.46 4.57 3.36
C LEU A 171 21.49 4.52 4.88
N PRO A 172 22.66 4.76 5.52
CA PRO A 172 22.62 5.03 6.93
C PRO A 172 21.55 6.10 7.10
N ALA A 173 20.62 5.90 8.04
CA ALA A 173 19.80 6.99 8.51
C ALA A 173 20.74 8.19 8.68
N PRO A 174 20.46 9.36 8.07
CA PRO A 174 21.45 10.43 8.04
C PRO A 174 21.81 10.77 9.48
N SER A 175 23.01 10.35 9.90
CA SER A 175 23.71 10.84 11.09
C SER A 175 24.34 12.20 10.81
N ILE A 176 23.99 12.82 9.69
CA ILE A 176 24.20 14.24 9.45
C ILE A 176 23.05 14.94 10.16
N SER A 177 23.39 15.58 11.29
CA SER A 177 22.53 16.53 12.02
C SER A 177 21.51 17.16 11.07
N THR A 178 20.23 16.92 11.34
CA THR A 178 19.05 17.33 10.56
C THR A 178 19.12 18.82 10.16
N THR A 179 19.86 19.62 10.94
CA THR A 179 20.17 21.03 10.72
C THR A 179 21.02 21.34 9.48
N ILE A 180 21.95 20.45 9.07
CA ILE A 180 22.82 20.67 7.89
C ILE A 180 22.08 20.36 6.58
N TYR A 181 21.25 19.30 6.57
CA TYR A 181 20.47 18.90 5.40
C TYR A 181 19.45 19.97 4.98
N HIS A 182 18.72 20.57 5.93
CA HIS A 182 17.80 21.68 5.65
C HIS A 182 18.51 22.98 5.24
N ARG A 183 19.79 23.17 5.59
CA ARG A 183 20.56 24.38 5.26
C ARG A 183 21.07 24.37 3.81
N LEU A 184 21.35 23.19 3.25
CA LEU A 184 21.80 23.02 1.87
C LEU A 184 20.66 23.18 0.85
N LEU A 185 19.43 22.85 1.22
CA LEU A 185 18.26 22.98 0.33
C LEU A 185 17.78 24.43 0.12
N ARG A 186 18.26 25.41 0.90
CA ARG A 186 17.83 26.82 0.77
C ARG A 186 18.71 27.71 -0.12
N LYS A 187 19.82 27.21 -0.65
CA LYS A 187 20.71 28.00 -1.52
C LYS A 187 21.26 27.17 -2.68
N LYS A 188 20.46 27.06 -3.74
CA LYS A 188 20.85 27.22 -5.16
C LYS A 188 19.79 26.54 -6.03
N ILE A 189 19.23 27.34 -6.93
CA ILE A 189 18.53 27.00 -8.17
C ILE A 189 18.85 25.56 -8.61
N VAL A 190 17.95 24.61 -8.32
CA VAL A 190 18.06 23.22 -8.78
C VAL A 190 17.60 23.20 -10.23
N ARG A 191 18.56 23.20 -11.16
CA ARG A 191 18.29 22.71 -12.51
C ARG A 191 17.82 21.26 -12.37
N HIS A 192 16.60 20.97 -12.84
CA HIS A 192 15.97 19.64 -12.82
C HIS A 192 16.73 18.64 -13.70
N THR A 193 17.87 18.17 -13.21
CA THR A 193 18.52 16.97 -13.73
C THR A 193 18.26 15.85 -12.75
N GLU A 194 17.56 14.82 -13.22
CA GLU A 194 17.29 13.60 -12.46
C GLU A 194 18.61 13.00 -11.94
N SER A 195 18.70 12.74 -10.62
CA SER A 195 19.93 12.19 -10.05
C SER A 195 20.21 10.80 -10.62
N ARG A 196 21.45 10.33 -10.48
CA ARG A 196 21.81 8.97 -10.92
C ARG A 196 21.04 7.92 -10.14
N GLU A 197 20.90 8.11 -8.84
CA GLU A 197 20.19 7.22 -7.92
C GLU A 197 18.70 7.15 -8.27
N LEU A 198 18.09 8.28 -8.62
CA LEU A 198 16.69 8.34 -9.04
C LEU A 198 16.46 7.61 -10.37
N ARG A 199 17.39 7.77 -11.33
CA ARG A 199 17.38 7.02 -12.60
C ARG A 199 17.49 5.51 -12.38
N GLU A 200 18.38 5.10 -11.48
CA GLU A 200 18.56 3.69 -11.12
C GLU A 200 17.31 3.12 -10.43
N ALA A 201 16.68 3.87 -9.52
CA ALA A 201 15.43 3.47 -8.87
C ALA A 201 14.29 3.26 -9.89
N TYR A 202 14.12 4.19 -10.82
CA TYR A 202 13.11 4.05 -11.89
C TYR A 202 13.39 2.88 -12.83
N THR A 203 14.66 2.64 -13.16
CA THR A 203 15.05 1.48 -13.98
C THR A 203 14.70 0.18 -13.27
N ARG A 204 15.02 0.09 -11.96
CA ARG A 204 14.66 -1.06 -11.12
C ARG A 204 13.15 -1.26 -11.05
N PHE A 205 12.38 -0.18 -10.93
CA PHE A 205 10.91 -0.25 -10.89
C PHE A 205 10.32 -0.77 -12.21
N ALA A 206 10.80 -0.28 -13.35
CA ALA A 206 10.37 -0.77 -14.66
C ALA A 206 10.68 -2.26 -14.85
N ILE A 207 11.89 -2.69 -14.46
CA ILE A 207 12.28 -4.11 -14.48
C ILE A 207 11.36 -4.92 -13.57
N TYR A 208 11.10 -4.44 -12.36
CA TYR A 208 10.22 -5.10 -11.40
C TYR A 208 8.81 -5.31 -11.96
N LEU A 209 8.17 -4.29 -12.53
CA LEU A 209 6.84 -4.44 -13.14
C LEU A 209 6.85 -5.44 -14.31
N LYS A 210 7.90 -5.40 -15.15
CA LYS A 210 8.09 -6.39 -16.23
C LYS A 210 8.28 -7.81 -15.71
N VAL A 211 8.91 -7.99 -14.54
CA VAL A 211 9.03 -9.28 -13.88
C VAL A 211 7.65 -9.75 -13.41
N LEU A 212 6.87 -8.91 -12.72
CA LEU A 212 5.52 -9.25 -12.25
C LEU A 212 4.60 -9.74 -13.38
N GLN A 213 4.73 -9.19 -14.59
CA GLN A 213 3.96 -9.62 -15.76
C GLN A 213 4.15 -11.10 -16.14
N LYS A 214 5.21 -11.75 -15.67
CA LYS A 214 5.48 -13.17 -15.97
C LYS A 214 4.84 -14.15 -14.97
N PHE A 215 4.30 -13.67 -13.86
CA PHE A 215 3.80 -14.49 -12.77
C PHE A 215 2.29 -14.41 -12.65
N LYS A 216 1.61 -15.55 -12.43
CA LYS A 216 0.16 -15.60 -12.18
C LYS A 216 -0.19 -14.87 -10.88
N PHE A 217 0.61 -15.08 -9.83
CA PHE A 217 0.40 -14.51 -8.51
C PHE A 217 1.60 -13.71 -7.98
N THR A 218 1.34 -12.79 -7.06
CA THR A 218 2.37 -12.05 -6.31
C THR A 218 2.02 -12.02 -4.83
N LEU A 219 2.90 -12.57 -4.00
CA LEU A 219 2.70 -12.61 -2.56
C LEU A 219 2.88 -11.21 -1.95
N SER A 220 1.83 -10.71 -1.32
CA SER A 220 1.71 -9.35 -0.78
C SER A 220 1.21 -9.35 0.67
N PRO A 221 1.98 -9.92 1.61
CA PRO A 221 1.67 -9.82 3.03
C PRO A 221 1.76 -8.36 3.50
N PRO A 222 1.06 -8.03 4.60
CA PRO A 222 1.06 -6.68 5.15
C PRO A 222 2.47 -6.14 5.43
N GLY A 223 2.59 -4.81 5.40
CA GLY A 223 3.83 -4.08 5.69
C GLY A 223 3.69 -3.23 6.95
N ASN A 224 4.17 -1.99 6.89
CA ASN A 224 4.01 -1.02 7.98
C ASN A 224 2.53 -0.70 8.28
N GLY A 225 1.68 -0.70 7.25
CA GLY A 225 0.22 -0.55 7.32
C GLY A 225 -0.49 -1.76 6.71
N VAL A 226 -1.83 -1.67 6.65
CA VAL A 226 -2.72 -2.72 6.10
C VAL A 226 -2.56 -2.86 4.60
N ASP A 227 -2.42 -1.75 3.91
CA ASP A 227 -2.22 -1.74 2.47
C ASP A 227 -0.72 -1.74 2.14
N ALA A 228 -0.36 -2.30 0.99
CA ALA A 228 1.00 -2.34 0.49
C ALA A 228 1.03 -1.90 -0.98
N HIS A 229 2.00 -1.06 -1.34
CA HIS A 229 2.22 -0.66 -2.73
C HIS A 229 2.31 -1.87 -3.69
N ARG A 230 2.89 -2.97 -3.21
CA ARG A 230 3.02 -4.23 -3.93
C ARG A 230 1.69 -4.79 -4.42
N THR A 231 0.63 -4.67 -3.63
CA THR A 231 -0.72 -5.14 -4.01
C THR A 231 -1.19 -4.42 -5.27
N TRP A 232 -1.05 -3.09 -5.30
CA TRP A 232 -1.45 -2.26 -6.44
C TRP A 232 -0.52 -2.42 -7.64
N GLU A 233 0.79 -2.56 -7.41
CA GLU A 233 1.78 -2.80 -8.46
C GLU A 233 1.54 -4.16 -9.16
N ALA A 234 1.20 -5.20 -8.40
CA ALA A 234 0.83 -6.50 -8.94
C ALA A 234 -0.44 -6.41 -9.79
N LEU A 235 -1.49 -5.77 -9.28
CA LEU A 235 -2.72 -5.54 -10.02
C LEU A 235 -2.47 -4.76 -11.33
N LEU A 236 -1.69 -3.68 -11.26
CA LEU A 236 -1.32 -2.93 -12.46
C LEU A 236 -0.53 -3.79 -13.45
N ALA A 237 0.38 -4.64 -12.99
CA ALA A 237 1.16 -5.54 -13.84
C ALA A 237 0.39 -6.81 -14.29
N GLY A 238 -0.90 -6.96 -13.95
CA GLY A 238 -1.73 -8.11 -14.30
C GLY A 238 -1.45 -9.39 -13.50
N SER A 239 -0.67 -9.29 -12.43
CA SER A 239 -0.41 -10.40 -11.50
C SER A 239 -1.40 -10.34 -10.35
N VAL A 240 -2.02 -11.47 -9.99
CA VAL A 240 -3.00 -11.53 -8.89
C VAL A 240 -2.27 -11.39 -7.55
N PRO A 241 -2.49 -10.34 -6.76
CA PRO A 241 -1.90 -10.27 -5.42
C PRO A 241 -2.54 -11.32 -4.50
N ILE A 242 -1.70 -12.00 -3.72
CA ILE A 242 -2.10 -12.83 -2.59
C ILE A 242 -1.90 -12.00 -1.32
N VAL A 243 -2.98 -11.68 -0.62
CA VAL A 243 -2.96 -10.88 0.60
C VAL A 243 -3.39 -11.71 1.80
N ILE A 244 -2.83 -11.40 2.96
CA ILE A 244 -3.32 -11.97 4.22
C ILE A 244 -4.58 -11.21 4.61
N GLU A 245 -5.69 -11.92 4.76
CA GLU A 245 -7.00 -11.35 5.07
C GLU A 245 -6.98 -10.65 6.43
N ASP A 246 -7.32 -9.37 6.44
CA ASP A 246 -7.77 -8.67 7.64
C ASP A 246 -9.30 -8.50 7.58
N PRO A 247 -10.06 -9.14 8.49
CA PRO A 247 -11.52 -9.14 8.45
C PRO A 247 -12.17 -7.75 8.54
N ILE A 248 -11.46 -6.74 9.04
CA ILE A 248 -12.02 -5.41 9.33
C ILE A 248 -11.78 -4.44 8.17
N SER A 249 -10.58 -4.47 7.58
CA SER A 249 -10.09 -3.36 6.76
C SER A 249 -9.97 -3.65 5.26
N MET A 250 -9.76 -4.92 4.87
CA MET A 250 -9.36 -5.25 3.49
C MET A 250 -10.53 -5.49 2.53
N HIS A 251 -11.65 -6.01 3.04
CA HIS A 251 -12.81 -6.37 2.21
C HIS A 251 -13.35 -5.21 1.36
N PRO A 252 -13.67 -4.02 1.92
CA PRO A 252 -14.26 -2.94 1.12
C PRO A 252 -13.30 -2.41 0.03
N LEU A 253 -12.00 -2.43 0.32
CA LEU A 253 -10.96 -1.91 -0.56
C LEU A 253 -10.77 -2.79 -1.80
N TYR A 254 -10.63 -4.10 -1.59
CA TYR A 254 -10.35 -5.05 -2.68
C TYR A 254 -11.59 -5.67 -3.33
N HIS A 255 -12.78 -5.50 -2.74
CA HIS A 255 -14.02 -6.01 -3.33
C HIS A 255 -14.17 -5.58 -4.80
N GLY A 256 -14.42 -6.55 -5.68
CA GLY A 256 -14.52 -6.34 -7.13
C GLY A 256 -13.20 -6.25 -7.88
N LEU A 257 -12.05 -6.54 -7.25
CA LEU A 257 -10.74 -6.69 -7.88
C LEU A 257 -10.25 -8.14 -7.81
N PRO A 258 -9.40 -8.59 -8.75
CA PRO A 258 -8.82 -9.93 -8.75
C PRO A 258 -7.72 -10.01 -7.69
N VAL A 259 -8.12 -10.17 -6.42
CA VAL A 259 -7.23 -10.29 -5.25
C VAL A 259 -7.53 -11.62 -4.58
N LEU A 260 -6.50 -12.43 -4.33
CA LEU A 260 -6.63 -13.67 -3.57
C LEU A 260 -6.37 -13.37 -2.08
N MET A 261 -7.41 -13.46 -1.26
CA MET A 261 -7.29 -13.33 0.19
C MET A 261 -7.11 -14.72 0.81
N VAL A 262 -6.11 -14.87 1.68
CA VAL A 262 -5.85 -16.09 2.45
C VAL A 262 -5.78 -15.72 3.94
N ARG A 263 -6.14 -16.64 4.84
CA ARG A 263 -6.07 -16.39 6.29
C ARG A 263 -4.63 -16.35 6.76
N ASP A 264 -3.79 -17.21 6.19
CA ASP A 264 -2.35 -17.22 6.41
C ASP A 264 -1.61 -17.90 5.25
N CYS A 265 -0.27 -17.84 5.27
CA CYS A 265 0.54 -18.33 4.16
C CYS A 265 0.67 -19.87 4.12
N SER A 266 0.11 -20.61 5.09
CA SER A 266 0.09 -22.08 5.06
C SER A 266 -0.93 -22.65 4.07
N GLU A 267 -1.94 -21.86 3.70
CA GLU A 267 -2.93 -22.23 2.67
C GLU A 267 -2.32 -22.24 1.25
N ILE A 268 -1.17 -21.56 1.08
CA ILE A 268 -0.53 -21.36 -0.21
C ILE A 268 0.19 -22.64 -0.62
N THR A 269 -0.47 -23.44 -1.46
CA THR A 269 0.11 -24.61 -2.14
C THR A 269 -0.03 -24.48 -3.66
N GLU A 270 0.73 -25.24 -4.44
CA GLU A 270 0.66 -25.19 -5.91
C GLU A 270 -0.76 -25.50 -6.39
N ARG A 271 -1.32 -26.62 -5.91
CA ARG A 271 -2.70 -27.03 -6.17
C ARG A 271 -3.70 -25.93 -5.82
N PHE A 272 -3.60 -25.36 -4.62
CA PHE A 272 -4.51 -24.29 -4.19
C PHE A 272 -4.45 -23.09 -5.15
N LEU A 273 -3.25 -22.64 -5.51
CA LEU A 273 -3.09 -21.50 -6.42
C LEU A 273 -3.65 -21.79 -7.82
N GLU A 274 -3.47 -23.00 -8.34
CA GLU A 274 -4.04 -23.38 -9.65
C GLU A 274 -5.57 -23.38 -9.64
N GLU A 275 -6.19 -23.95 -8.60
CA GLU A 275 -7.65 -23.95 -8.40
C GLU A 275 -8.20 -22.52 -8.28
N GLN A 276 -7.53 -21.68 -7.50
CA GLN A 276 -7.90 -20.27 -7.35
C GLN A 276 -7.74 -19.50 -8.66
N TYR A 277 -6.66 -19.74 -9.41
CA TYR A 277 -6.42 -19.05 -10.68
C TYR A 277 -7.50 -19.40 -11.72
N ALA A 278 -7.89 -20.67 -11.80
CA ALA A 278 -8.98 -21.12 -12.67
C ALA A 278 -10.30 -20.43 -12.29
N THR A 279 -10.57 -20.25 -11.00
CA THR A 279 -11.77 -19.56 -10.50
C THR A 279 -11.74 -18.07 -10.81
N LEU A 280 -10.62 -17.41 -10.57
CA LEU A 280 -10.44 -15.98 -10.86
C LEU A 280 -10.64 -15.67 -12.35
N LYS A 281 -10.17 -16.56 -13.25
CA LYS A 281 -10.36 -16.42 -14.71
C LYS A 281 -11.83 -16.34 -15.15
N ARG A 282 -12.74 -16.95 -14.39
CA ARG A 282 -14.18 -16.93 -14.67
C ARG A 282 -14.89 -15.71 -14.06
N GLY A 283 -14.21 -14.96 -13.20
CA GLY A 283 -14.77 -13.78 -12.54
C GLY A 283 -14.86 -12.56 -13.46
N SER A 284 -15.71 -11.62 -13.06
CA SER A 284 -15.79 -10.27 -13.64
C SER A 284 -15.22 -9.26 -12.65
N TRP A 285 -14.32 -8.40 -13.12
CA TRP A 285 -13.50 -7.55 -12.26
C TRP A 285 -13.56 -6.08 -12.68
N ASN A 286 -13.78 -5.20 -11.70
CA ASN A 286 -13.82 -3.76 -11.88
C ASN A 286 -12.42 -3.13 -11.73
N HIS A 287 -11.63 -3.24 -12.80
CA HIS A 287 -10.28 -2.67 -12.85
C HIS A 287 -10.26 -1.14 -12.84
N ASP A 288 -11.40 -0.45 -13.03
CA ASP A 288 -11.43 1.01 -12.90
C ASP A 288 -11.04 1.47 -11.49
N LYS A 289 -11.24 0.63 -10.46
CA LYS A 289 -10.80 0.89 -9.09
C LYS A 289 -9.28 1.08 -8.96
N LEU A 290 -8.47 0.65 -9.93
CA LEU A 290 -7.02 0.88 -9.92
C LEU A 290 -6.64 2.34 -10.21
N PHE A 291 -7.57 3.14 -10.74
CA PHE A 291 -7.28 4.47 -11.24
C PHE A 291 -8.04 5.55 -10.45
N MET A 292 -7.36 6.67 -10.18
CA MET A 292 -7.95 7.82 -9.46
C MET A 292 -9.22 8.38 -10.12
N ARG A 293 -9.42 8.15 -11.42
CA ARG A 293 -10.65 8.53 -12.12
C ARG A 293 -11.90 7.90 -11.51
N TYR A 294 -11.82 6.66 -11.05
CA TYR A 294 -12.92 5.96 -10.39
C TYR A 294 -13.21 6.59 -9.04
N TRP A 295 -12.17 6.73 -8.21
CA TRP A 295 -12.29 7.28 -6.87
C TRP A 295 -12.76 8.73 -6.85
N ARG A 296 -12.35 9.55 -7.82
CA ARG A 296 -12.89 10.90 -8.00
C ARG A 296 -14.41 10.88 -8.17
N LYS A 297 -14.96 9.96 -8.98
CA LYS A 297 -16.42 9.82 -9.14
C LYS A 297 -17.08 9.40 -7.82
N VAL A 298 -16.49 8.46 -7.09
CA VAL A 298 -17.00 8.00 -5.79
C VAL A 298 -17.02 9.14 -4.77
N ILE A 299 -15.91 9.88 -4.65
CA ILE A 299 -15.75 10.99 -3.72
C ILE A 299 -16.73 12.12 -4.05
N THR A 300 -16.81 12.52 -5.32
CA THR A 300 -17.74 13.58 -5.74
C THR A 300 -19.19 13.19 -5.50
N LYS A 301 -19.56 11.92 -5.72
CA LYS A 301 -20.92 11.44 -5.44
C LYS A 301 -21.27 11.51 -3.95
N ALA A 302 -20.31 11.30 -3.06
CA ALA A 302 -20.51 11.44 -1.62
C ALA A 302 -20.61 12.90 -1.15
N SER A 303 -20.31 13.88 -2.01
CA SER A 303 -20.42 15.31 -1.70
C SER A 303 -21.76 15.93 -2.12
N LEU A 304 -22.63 15.15 -2.79
CA LEU A 304 -23.97 15.55 -3.26
C LEU A 304 -25.04 14.97 -2.34
#